data_AF-A0A9W6T6U7-F1
#
_entry.id   AF-A0A9W6T6U7-F1
#
_cell.length_a   1.000
_cell.length_b   1.000
_cell.length_c   1.000
_cell.angle_alpha   90.00
_cell.angle_beta   90.00
_cell.angle_gamma   90.00
#
_symmetry.space_group_name_H-M   'P 1'
#
loop_
_entity.id
_entity.type
_entity.pdbx_description
1 polymer ?
#
loop_
_entity_poly.entity_id
_entity_poly.type
_entity_poly.pdbx_seq_one_letter_code
_entity_poly.pdbx_strand_id
1 'polypeptide(L)'
;MPINGYGIFQRASKLSHASIPASILNRFPDEIQYDDNKVKEIGIDIINEMIDEIYERTNHRVKGFHFYTLNLEKSIAQIVNKSNILSQILLKQESVEGNEGDGSLNAQDKNTKDRKKSIDNAIDDDDDDDDATTTAKRAAFAILHQI
;
A
#
# COMPACT_ATOMS: atom_id res chain seq x y z
N MET A 1 6.91 -7.46 10.27
CA MET A 1 6.71 -6.10 10.83
C MET A 1 7.45 -5.13 9.91
N PRO A 2 6.81 -4.06 9.41
CA PRO A 2 7.49 -3.04 8.59
C PRO A 2 8.57 -2.28 9.36
N ILE A 3 9.59 -1.82 8.63
CA ILE A 3 10.66 -0.99 9.19
C ILE A 3 10.33 0.47 8.89
N ASN A 4 9.78 1.18 9.89
CA ASN A 4 9.37 2.58 9.75
C ASN A 4 10.41 3.58 10.26
N GLY A 5 11.36 3.12 11.07
CA GLY A 5 12.39 3.92 11.70
C GLY A 5 13.40 3.02 12.41
N TYR A 6 14.66 3.42 12.41
CA TYR A 6 15.77 2.51 12.74
C TYR A 6 15.78 2.14 14.22
N GLY A 7 15.50 3.11 15.11
CA GLY A 7 15.42 2.87 16.54
C GLY A 7 14.26 1.95 16.93
N ILE A 8 13.09 2.08 16.31
CA ILE A 8 11.95 1.18 16.55
C ILE A 8 12.29 -0.23 16.10
N PHE A 9 12.91 -0.37 14.93
CA PHE A 9 13.35 -1.65 14.38
C PHE A 9 14.33 -2.37 15.32
N GLN A 10 15.36 -1.69 15.81
CA GLN A 10 16.29 -2.29 16.78
C GLN A 10 15.61 -2.70 18.09
N ARG A 11 14.73 -1.84 18.64
CA ARG A 11 13.99 -2.16 19.88
C ARG A 11 13.06 -3.36 19.69
N ALA A 12 12.35 -3.44 18.57
CA ALA A 12 11.46 -4.55 18.26
C ALA A 12 12.22 -5.88 18.13
N SER A 13 13.41 -5.86 17.51
CA SER A 13 14.27 -7.06 17.45
C SER A 13 14.73 -7.50 18.84
N LYS A 14 15.17 -6.56 19.68
CA LYS A 14 15.59 -6.85 21.07
C LYS A 14 14.43 -7.42 21.90
N LEU A 15 13.23 -6.84 21.79
CA LEU A 15 12.06 -7.27 22.54
C LEU A 15 11.58 -8.67 22.11
N SER A 16 11.75 -9.03 20.84
CA SER A 16 11.40 -10.36 20.30
C SER A 16 12.50 -11.40 20.49
N HIS A 17 13.62 -11.04 21.13
CA HIS A 17 14.83 -11.88 21.21
C HIS A 17 15.33 -12.35 19.83
N ALA A 18 15.00 -11.63 18.77
CA ALA A 18 15.44 -11.92 17.42
C ALA A 18 16.79 -11.23 17.14
N SER A 19 17.65 -11.90 16.39
CA SER A 19 18.87 -11.31 15.85
C SER A 19 18.60 -10.72 14.46
N ILE A 20 19.15 -9.54 14.20
CA ILE A 20 19.07 -8.90 12.89
C ILE A 20 20.28 -9.37 12.07
N PRO A 21 20.09 -9.95 10.87
CA PRO A 21 21.20 -10.31 10.00
C PRO A 21 22.07 -9.11 9.63
N ALA A 22 23.38 -9.30 9.54
CA ALA A 22 24.34 -8.25 9.17
C ALA A 22 24.05 -7.66 7.78
N SER A 23 23.55 -8.48 6.85
CA SER A 23 23.12 -8.04 5.52
C SER A 23 22.03 -6.95 5.56
N ILE A 24 21.14 -7.00 6.56
CA ILE A 24 20.08 -6.01 6.75
C ILE A 24 20.62 -4.78 7.47
N LEU A 25 21.45 -4.96 8.52
CA LEU A 25 22.06 -3.85 9.26
C LEU A 25 22.92 -2.96 8.35
N ASN A 26 23.68 -3.57 7.44
CA ASN A 26 24.54 -2.85 6.51
C ASN A 26 23.77 -1.96 5.52
N ARG A 27 22.45 -2.14 5.37
CA ARG A 27 21.61 -1.24 4.55
C ARG A 27 21.25 0.06 5.27
N PHE A 28 21.56 0.19 6.57
CA PHE A 28 21.29 1.38 7.37
C PHE A 28 22.60 1.98 7.91
N PRO A 29 23.44 2.59 7.05
CA PRO A 29 24.63 3.30 7.50
C PRO A 29 24.26 4.47 8.41
N ASP A 30 25.19 4.91 9.25
CA ASP A 30 24.93 5.84 10.36
C ASP A 30 24.27 7.15 9.90
N GLU A 31 24.61 7.65 8.71
CA GLU A 31 24.02 8.85 8.12
C GLU A 31 22.54 8.69 7.71
N ILE A 32 22.06 7.47 7.49
CA ILE A 32 20.67 7.17 7.13
C ILE A 32 19.82 6.89 8.37
N GLN A 33 20.41 6.38 9.46
CA GLN A 33 19.66 5.92 10.64
C GLN A 33 18.77 7.00 11.29
N TYR A 34 19.09 8.28 11.08
CA TYR A 34 18.35 9.43 11.61
C TYR A 34 17.34 10.03 10.61
N ASP A 35 17.30 9.55 9.36
CA ASP A 35 16.35 9.96 8.33
C ASP A 35 15.23 8.92 8.21
N ASP A 36 14.14 9.14 8.95
CA ASP A 36 12.99 8.23 8.98
C ASP A 36 12.38 7.97 7.60
N ASN A 37 12.48 8.91 6.65
CA ASN A 37 11.93 8.72 5.31
C ASN A 37 12.79 7.73 4.52
N LYS A 38 14.12 7.88 4.53
CA LYS A 38 15.03 6.93 3.89
C LYS A 38 15.00 5.57 4.57
N VAL A 39 14.97 5.53 5.90
CA VAL A 39 14.85 4.26 6.63
C VAL A 39 13.58 3.51 6.22
N LYS A 40 12.45 4.22 6.10
CA LYS A 40 11.19 3.63 5.66
C LYS A 40 11.26 3.12 4.23
N GLU A 41 11.86 3.88 3.31
CA GLU A 41 12.04 3.46 1.92
C GLU A 41 12.84 2.15 1.82
N ILE A 42 14.03 2.12 2.43
CA ILE A 42 14.88 0.92 2.50
C ILE A 42 14.13 -0.23 3.20
N GLY A 43 13.39 0.09 4.26
CA GLY A 43 12.57 -0.84 5.01
C GLY A 43 11.49 -1.51 4.17
N ILE A 44 10.80 -0.76 3.31
CA ILE A 44 9.80 -1.29 2.39
C ILE A 44 10.45 -2.25 1.39
N ASP A 45 11.60 -1.89 0.85
CA ASP A 45 12.29 -2.72 -0.13
C ASP A 45 12.77 -4.04 0.48
N ILE A 46 13.35 -4.00 1.70
CA ILE A 46 13.72 -5.20 2.46
C ILE A 46 12.51 -6.12 2.70
N ILE A 47 11.35 -5.55 3.04
CA ILE A 47 10.14 -6.34 3.29
C ILE A 47 9.64 -7.01 2.01
N ASN A 48 9.68 -6.32 0.87
CA ASN A 48 9.32 -6.89 -0.42
C ASN A 48 10.29 -8.02 -0.82
N GLU A 49 11.59 -7.82 -0.67
CA GLU A 49 12.59 -8.88 -0.90
C GLU A 49 12.31 -10.13 -0.04
N MET A 50 11.95 -9.95 1.24
CA MET A 50 11.61 -11.08 2.12
C MET A 50 10.31 -11.78 1.71
N ILE A 51 9.30 -11.04 1.24
CA ILE A 51 8.06 -11.63 0.72
C ILE A 51 8.37 -12.50 -0.50
N ASP A 52 9.16 -11.97 -1.44
CA ASP A 52 9.58 -12.69 -2.64
C ASP A 52 10.37 -13.95 -2.27
N GLU A 53 11.36 -13.83 -1.38
CA GLU A 53 12.17 -14.96 -0.94
C GLU A 53 11.33 -16.05 -0.27
N ILE A 54 10.41 -15.70 0.64
CA ILE A 54 9.55 -16.66 1.34
C ILE A 54 8.62 -17.36 0.33
N TYR A 55 8.04 -16.60 -0.60
CA TYR A 55 7.12 -17.14 -1.59
C TYR A 55 7.80 -18.15 -2.52
N GLU A 56 8.99 -17.80 -3.03
CA GLU A 56 9.80 -18.69 -3.88
C GLU A 56 10.29 -19.92 -3.11
N ARG A 57 10.86 -19.74 -1.91
CA ARG A 57 11.37 -20.87 -1.10
C ARG A 57 10.30 -21.85 -0.67
N THR A 58 9.04 -21.42 -0.62
CA THR A 58 7.92 -22.29 -0.27
C THR A 58 7.24 -22.92 -1.47
N ASN A 59 7.78 -22.77 -2.68
CA ASN A 59 7.17 -23.20 -3.95
C ASN A 59 5.74 -22.64 -4.09
N HIS A 60 5.58 -21.34 -3.83
CA HIS A 60 4.31 -20.60 -4.01
C HIS A 60 3.13 -21.13 -3.17
N ARG A 61 3.42 -21.87 -2.08
CA ARG A 61 2.41 -22.46 -1.19
C ARG A 61 1.80 -21.44 -0.23
N VAL A 62 2.55 -20.42 0.18
CA VAL A 62 2.06 -19.36 1.06
C VAL A 62 0.93 -18.59 0.36
N LYS A 63 -0.20 -18.43 1.05
CA LYS A 63 -1.42 -17.77 0.52
C LYS A 63 -1.73 -16.43 1.17
N GLY A 64 -0.94 -16.01 2.15
CA GLY A 64 -1.17 -14.74 2.83
C GLY A 64 0.00 -14.36 3.73
N PHE A 65 0.12 -13.07 4.01
CA PHE A 65 1.13 -12.49 4.88
C PHE A 65 0.42 -11.66 5.96
N HIS A 66 0.79 -11.88 7.22
CA HIS A 66 0.26 -11.12 8.35
C HIS A 66 1.23 -10.00 8.73
N PHE A 67 0.79 -8.75 8.59
CA PHE A 67 1.61 -7.58 8.90
C PHE A 67 1.30 -7.03 10.29
N TYR A 68 2.32 -6.97 11.14
CA TYR A 68 2.27 -6.20 12.39
C TYR A 68 2.42 -4.71 12.07
N THR A 69 1.29 -4.01 11.92
CA THR A 69 1.23 -2.63 11.41
C THR A 69 1.62 -1.57 12.43
N LEU A 70 1.43 -1.86 13.72
CA LEU A 70 1.65 -0.90 14.83
C LEU A 70 0.88 0.43 14.64
N ASN A 71 -0.34 0.37 14.10
CA ASN A 71 -1.19 1.52 13.79
C ASN A 71 -0.61 2.49 12.74
N LEU A 72 0.29 2.00 11.88
CA LEU A 72 0.95 2.78 10.82
C LEU A 72 0.67 2.19 9.43
N GLU A 73 -0.51 2.49 8.91
CA GLU A 73 -1.04 1.89 7.67
C GLU A 73 -0.30 2.35 6.40
N LYS A 74 0.25 3.58 6.39
CA LYS A 74 0.89 4.16 5.22
C LYS A 74 2.04 3.32 4.66
N SER A 75 2.87 2.74 5.54
CA SER A 75 3.98 1.87 5.11
C SER A 75 3.46 0.55 4.52
N ILE A 76 2.39 0.00 5.09
CA ILE A 76 1.75 -1.21 4.58
C ILE A 76 1.20 -0.99 3.18
N ALA A 77 0.49 0.13 2.96
CA ALA A 77 0.00 0.48 1.64
C ALA A 77 1.14 0.54 0.61
N GLN A 78 2.29 1.10 0.98
CA GLN A 78 3.46 1.15 0.09
C GLN A 78 4.08 -0.23 -0.19
N ILE A 79 4.13 -1.11 0.82
CA ILE A 79 4.57 -2.51 0.66
C ILE A 79 3.64 -3.25 -0.32
N VAL A 80 2.33 -3.19 -0.08
CA VAL A 80 1.32 -3.86 -0.92
C VAL A 80 1.37 -3.35 -2.36
N ASN A 81 1.47 -2.03 -2.56
CA ASN A 81 1.53 -1.43 -3.89
C ASN A 81 2.79 -1.79 -4.68
N LYS A 82 3.93 -2.00 -4.00
CA LYS A 82 5.19 -2.39 -4.64
C LYS A 82 5.32 -3.90 -4.84
N SER A 83 4.62 -4.73 -4.07
CA SER A 83 4.73 -6.19 -4.15
C SER A 83 3.77 -6.80 -5.17
N ASN A 84 4.33 -7.36 -6.25
CA ASN A 84 3.57 -8.13 -7.24
C ASN A 84 2.88 -9.36 -6.63
N ILE A 85 3.53 -10.02 -5.66
CA ILE A 85 3.00 -11.25 -5.03
C ILE A 85 1.77 -10.92 -4.19
N LEU A 86 1.84 -9.87 -3.36
CA LEU A 86 0.69 -9.46 -2.55
C LEU A 86 -0.50 -9.05 -3.41
N SER A 87 -0.24 -8.34 -4.51
CA SER A 87 -1.27 -7.96 -5.47
C SER A 87 -1.97 -9.17 -6.09
N GLN A 88 -1.21 -10.21 -6.47
CA GLN A 88 -1.78 -11.46 -7.00
C GLN A 88 -2.61 -12.22 -5.97
N ILE A 89 -2.13 -12.27 -4.72
CA ILE A 89 -2.85 -12.92 -3.62
C ILE A 89 -4.21 -12.24 -3.38
N LEU A 90 -4.24 -10.91 -3.36
CA LEU A 90 -5.46 -10.12 -3.16
C LEU A 90 -6.48 -10.36 -4.29
N LEU A 91 -6.05 -10.26 -5.55
CA LEU A 91 -6.91 -10.51 -6.72
C LEU A 91 -7.50 -11.94 -6.72
N LYS A 92 -6.74 -12.91 -6.24
CA LYS A 92 -7.21 -14.30 -6.17
C LYS A 92 -8.32 -14.47 -5.13
N GLN A 93 -8.29 -13.75 -4.01
CA GLN A 93 -9.36 -13.83 -3.01
C GLN A 93 -10.69 -13.30 -3.55
N GLU A 94 -10.66 -12.18 -4.29
CA GLU A 94 -11.85 -11.61 -4.95
C GLU A 94 -12.49 -12.58 -5.95
N SER A 95 -11.69 -13.39 -6.66
CA SER A 95 -12.20 -14.36 -7.63
C SER A 95 -12.87 -15.61 -7.03
N VAL A 96 -12.61 -15.90 -5.76
CA VAL A 96 -13.15 -17.09 -5.06
C VAL A 96 -14.46 -16.75 -4.32
N GLU A 97 -14.63 -15.51 -3.89
CA GLU A 97 -15.85 -15.03 -3.22
C GLU A 97 -17.07 -14.91 -4.16
N GLY A 98 -16.88 -15.09 -5.48
CA GLY A 98 -17.95 -15.06 -6.47
C GLY A 98 -18.72 -16.36 -6.66
N ASN A 99 -18.44 -17.45 -5.92
CA ASN A 99 -19.01 -18.76 -6.26
C ASN A 99 -19.34 -19.70 -5.09
N GLU A 100 -19.68 -19.19 -3.90
CA GLU A 100 -20.28 -20.02 -2.84
C GLU A 100 -21.58 -19.41 -2.34
N GLY A 101 -22.68 -20.07 -2.70
CA GLY A 101 -24.00 -19.86 -2.11
C GLY A 101 -24.18 -20.68 -0.83
N ASP A 102 -24.99 -20.09 0.05
CA ASP A 102 -25.65 -20.61 1.26
C ASP A 102 -24.82 -20.77 2.55
N GLY A 103 -25.02 -19.79 3.44
CA GLY A 103 -24.52 -19.73 4.80
C GLY A 103 -25.13 -18.54 5.54
N SER A 104 -26.44 -18.60 5.75
CA SER A 104 -27.29 -17.65 6.48
C SER A 104 -26.61 -16.95 7.68
N LEU A 105 -26.45 -15.62 7.60
CA LEU A 105 -26.63 -14.73 8.73
C LEU A 105 -27.47 -13.52 8.31
N ASN A 106 -28.62 -13.46 8.94
CA ASN A 106 -29.73 -12.55 8.72
C ASN A 106 -29.42 -11.20 9.39
N ALA A 107 -29.31 -10.13 8.61
CA ALA A 107 -29.50 -8.76 9.07
C ALA A 107 -30.32 -8.04 8.01
N GLN A 108 -31.62 -7.95 8.28
CA GLN A 108 -32.54 -7.09 7.57
C GLN A 108 -32.09 -5.64 7.71
N ASP A 109 -31.75 -4.97 6.61
CA ASP A 109 -32.21 -3.61 6.44
C ASP A 109 -32.51 -3.32 4.97
N LYS A 110 -33.65 -2.67 4.78
CA LYS A 110 -34.33 -2.46 3.51
C LYS A 110 -33.91 -1.09 2.97
N ASN A 111 -33.22 -1.03 1.83
CA ASN A 111 -33.60 -0.06 0.79
C ASN A 111 -32.91 -0.34 -0.55
N THR A 112 -33.60 -1.05 -1.43
CA THR A 112 -33.33 -1.03 -2.87
C THR A 112 -34.30 -0.04 -3.50
N LYS A 113 -33.77 1.09 -3.98
CA LYS A 113 -34.24 1.87 -5.14
C LYS A 113 -33.30 3.07 -5.31
N ASP A 114 -33.09 3.49 -6.55
CA ASP A 114 -32.40 4.75 -6.95
C ASP A 114 -30.91 4.69 -7.29
N ARG A 115 -30.47 3.67 -8.04
CA ARG A 115 -29.23 3.73 -8.86
C ARG A 115 -29.48 3.40 -10.32
N LYS A 116 -30.38 4.14 -11.00
CA LYS A 116 -30.39 4.23 -12.47
C LYS A 116 -31.28 5.38 -12.98
N LYS A 117 -30.87 6.59 -12.65
CA LYS A 117 -31.22 7.89 -13.27
C LYS A 117 -30.37 8.89 -12.47
N SER A 118 -29.32 9.50 -12.97
CA SER A 118 -29.24 10.22 -14.22
C SER A 118 -27.77 10.35 -14.62
N ILE A 119 -27.49 10.01 -15.87
CA ILE A 119 -26.47 10.68 -16.66
C ILE A 119 -26.97 12.12 -16.84
N ASP A 120 -26.04 13.08 -16.81
CA ASP A 120 -26.21 14.52 -17.09
C ASP A 120 -26.70 15.39 -15.92
N ASN A 121 -25.74 16.04 -15.25
CA ASN A 121 -25.72 17.43 -14.78
C ASN A 121 -24.99 17.59 -13.44
N ALA A 122 -23.74 18.08 -13.49
CA ALA A 122 -23.13 18.97 -12.50
C ALA A 122 -21.74 19.38 -13.02
N ILE A 123 -21.73 20.33 -13.95
CA ILE A 123 -20.75 21.41 -13.91
C ILE A 123 -21.28 22.40 -12.85
N ASP A 124 -20.37 22.91 -12.04
CA ASP A 124 -20.40 24.09 -11.15
C ASP A 124 -19.61 23.68 -9.89
N ASP A 125 -18.31 23.99 -9.85
CA ASP A 125 -17.75 25.26 -9.38
C ASP A 125 -17.91 25.39 -7.86
N ASP A 126 -16.85 25.04 -7.13
CA ASP A 126 -16.46 25.74 -5.91
C ASP A 126 -14.95 25.58 -5.73
N ASP A 127 -14.26 26.68 -6.01
CA ASP A 127 -12.85 26.97 -5.82
C ASP A 127 -12.49 26.97 -4.32
N ASP A 128 -11.44 26.25 -3.97
CA ASP A 128 -10.50 26.63 -2.89
C ASP A 128 -9.23 25.77 -3.07
N ASP A 129 -8.19 26.35 -3.70
CA ASP A 129 -6.76 26.23 -3.31
C ASP A 129 -5.80 26.63 -4.47
N ASP A 130 -5.10 27.75 -4.25
CA ASP A 130 -3.68 28.01 -4.58
C ASP A 130 -3.14 27.90 -6.04
N ASP A 131 -3.36 29.00 -6.77
CA ASP A 131 -2.44 29.89 -7.52
C ASP A 131 -0.98 29.50 -7.90
N ALA A 132 -0.68 28.33 -8.47
CA ALA A 132 0.55 28.19 -9.29
C ALA A 132 0.49 27.12 -10.38
N THR A 133 -0.27 26.05 -10.14
CA THR A 133 -0.15 24.83 -10.96
C THR A 133 -1.08 24.83 -12.17
N THR A 134 -2.17 25.60 -12.12
CA THR A 134 -3.22 25.62 -13.16
C THR A 134 -2.79 26.41 -14.40
N THR A 135 -2.04 27.50 -14.24
CA THR A 135 -1.57 28.34 -15.35
C THR A 135 -0.53 27.62 -16.22
N ALA A 136 0.38 26.85 -15.61
CA ALA A 136 1.39 26.07 -16.33
C ALA A 136 0.76 24.95 -17.17
N LYS A 137 -0.27 24.27 -16.65
CA LYS A 137 -0.99 23.22 -17.39
C LYS A 137 -1.79 23.79 -18.56
N ARG A 138 -2.41 24.96 -18.39
CA ARG A 138 -3.15 25.66 -19.48
C ARG A 138 -2.21 26.15 -20.58
N ALA A 139 -1.04 26.69 -20.24
CA ALA A 139 -0.06 27.15 -21.23
C ALA A 139 0.53 25.99 -22.05
N ALA A 140 0.82 24.85 -21.43
CA ALA A 140 1.34 23.67 -22.14
C ALA A 140 0.32 23.08 -23.13
N PHE A 141 -0.97 23.09 -22.79
CA PHE A 141 -2.02 22.58 -23.68
C PHE A 141 -2.26 23.49 -24.90
N ALA A 142 -2.17 24.81 -24.72
CA ALA A 142 -2.35 25.77 -25.81
C ALA A 142 -1.23 25.70 -26.86
N ILE A 143 0.00 25.35 -26.45
CA ILE A 143 1.15 25.23 -27.36
C ILE A 143 1.09 23.92 -28.17
N LEU A 144 0.49 22.86 -27.63
CA LEU A 144 0.45 21.55 -28.28
C LEU A 144 -0.56 21.45 -29.44
N HIS A 145 -1.45 22.43 -29.59
CA HIS A 145 -2.52 22.44 -30.61
C HIS A 145 -2.35 23.49 -31.72
N GLN A 146 -1.16 24.09 -31.82
CA GLN A 146 -0.83 25.08 -32.85
C GLN A 146 0.35 24.70 -33.74
N ILE A 147 0.72 23.42 -33.80
CA ILE A 147 1.67 22.86 -34.77
C ILE A 147 0.97 21.79 -35.60
#